data_AF-A0AAW1JV60-F1
#
_entry.id   AF-A0AAW1JV60-F1
#
_cell.length_a   1.000
_cell.length_b   1.000
_cell.length_c   1.000
_cell.angle_alpha   90.00
_cell.angle_beta   90.00
_cell.angle_gamma   90.00
#
_symmetry.space_group_name_H-M   'P 1'
#
loop_
_entity.id
_entity.type
_entity.pdbx_description
1 polymer ?
#
loop_
_entity_poly.entity_id
_entity_poly.type
_entity_poly.pdbx_seq_one_letter_code
_entity_poly.pdbx_strand_id
1 'polypeptide(L)'
;MEVFLGIANDNTTKDLETCGVLGAFLEEETLYATTLIVPKQESTSTSCQALNEAEIFNIQNDRSLFPVGWIHTHPSQTCFLSSIDLHTQYPYQVMVPEAMAIVVAPTDNTRSHGIFRLTDPGGMTVIRECHETGFHPHPDSVNGRPLYQQCSHVYINPNLRFEIFDLR
;
A
#
# COMPACT_ATOMS: atom_id res chain seq x y z
N MET A 1 -12.37 -3.78 -0.61
CA MET A 1 -12.18 -2.39 -1.10
C MET A 1 -13.25 -1.45 -0.56
N GLU A 2 -14.55 -1.73 -0.76
CA GLU A 2 -15.65 -0.87 -0.29
C GLU A 2 -15.57 -0.50 1.20
N VAL A 3 -15.21 -1.47 2.06
CA VAL A 3 -15.03 -1.22 3.50
C VAL A 3 -13.97 -0.16 3.78
N PHE A 4 -12.83 -0.21 3.09
CA PHE A 4 -11.77 0.79 3.25
C PHE A 4 -12.20 2.18 2.73
N LEU A 5 -12.93 2.23 1.61
CA LEU A 5 -13.50 3.49 1.12
C LEU A 5 -14.50 4.10 2.12
N GLY A 6 -15.31 3.28 2.79
CA GLY A 6 -16.19 3.75 3.85
C GLY A 6 -15.42 4.41 5.01
N ILE A 7 -14.30 3.80 5.43
CA ILE A 7 -13.40 4.33 6.47
C ILE A 7 -12.71 5.63 6.03
N ALA A 8 -12.33 5.71 4.76
CA ALA A 8 -11.63 6.84 4.16
C ALA A 8 -12.56 7.95 3.65
N ASN A 9 -13.88 7.81 3.77
CA ASN A 9 -14.86 8.67 3.10
C ASN A 9 -14.72 10.16 3.49
N ASP A 10 -14.53 10.45 4.77
CA ASP A 10 -14.42 11.83 5.26
C ASP A 10 -13.19 12.57 4.71
N ASN A 11 -12.10 11.84 4.47
CA ASN A 11 -10.89 12.38 3.85
C ASN A 11 -11.04 12.44 2.33
N THR A 12 -11.56 11.36 1.72
CA THR A 12 -11.79 11.26 0.27
C THR A 12 -12.67 12.41 -0.24
N THR A 13 -13.73 12.75 0.49
CA THR A 13 -14.63 13.87 0.13
C THR A 13 -13.98 15.25 0.25
N LYS A 14 -12.87 15.37 0.98
CA LYS A 14 -12.06 16.59 1.12
C LYS A 14 -10.82 16.59 0.23
N ASP A 15 -10.73 15.64 -0.70
CA ASP A 15 -9.55 15.42 -1.55
C ASP A 15 -8.28 15.17 -0.72
N LEU A 16 -8.40 14.36 0.34
CA LEU A 16 -7.29 13.92 1.19
C LEU A 16 -7.10 12.42 1.08
N GLU A 17 -5.86 11.98 0.89
CA GLU A 17 -5.51 10.57 0.89
C GLU A 17 -5.67 9.95 2.29
N THR A 18 -5.96 8.65 2.33
CA THR A 18 -5.97 7.86 3.57
C THR A 18 -5.24 6.56 3.33
N CYS A 19 -4.36 6.15 4.24
CA CYS A 19 -3.64 4.88 4.22
C CYS A 19 -4.10 3.93 5.34
N GLY A 20 -3.83 2.64 5.12
CA GLY A 20 -3.86 1.60 6.12
C GLY A 20 -2.81 0.53 5.82
N VAL A 21 -2.40 -0.21 6.86
CA VAL A 21 -1.38 -1.27 6.81
C VAL A 21 -2.06 -2.63 6.83
N LEU A 22 -1.57 -3.57 6.02
CA LEU A 22 -2.11 -4.92 5.88
C LEU A 22 -1.26 -5.91 6.69
N GLY A 23 -1.93 -6.63 7.59
CA GLY A 23 -1.36 -7.72 8.37
C GLY A 23 -1.84 -9.08 7.86
N ALA A 24 -0.94 -10.05 7.82
CA ALA A 24 -1.26 -11.43 7.45
C ALA A 24 -0.68 -12.45 8.43
N PHE A 25 -1.33 -13.60 8.59
CA PHE A 25 -0.69 -14.78 9.16
C PHE A 25 -0.18 -15.69 8.04
N LEU A 26 0.79 -16.55 8.36
CA LEU A 26 1.35 -17.55 7.44
C LEU A 26 0.81 -18.93 7.80
N GLU A 27 0.22 -19.63 6.84
CA GLU A 27 -0.24 -21.01 6.97
C GLU A 27 0.04 -21.74 5.67
N GLU A 28 0.67 -22.93 5.75
CA GLU A 28 1.01 -23.77 4.58
C GLU A 28 1.64 -22.97 3.41
N GLU A 29 2.68 -22.19 3.72
CA GLU A 29 3.42 -21.34 2.75
C GLU A 29 2.58 -20.23 2.10
N THR A 30 1.35 -20.00 2.57
CA THR A 30 0.43 -18.98 2.07
C THR A 30 0.24 -17.87 3.11
N LEU A 31 0.41 -16.63 2.68
CA LEU A 31 0.13 -15.44 3.49
C LEU A 31 -1.36 -15.06 3.36
N TYR A 32 -2.08 -15.09 4.47
CA TYR A 32 -3.50 -14.73 4.55
C TYR A 32 -3.64 -13.32 5.11
N ALA A 33 -3.79 -12.33 4.23
CA ALA A 33 -4.02 -10.94 4.62
C ALA A 33 -5.44 -10.76 5.21
N THR A 34 -5.54 -10.78 6.54
CA THR A 34 -6.80 -10.75 7.27
C THR A 34 -6.99 -9.51 8.14
N THR A 35 -6.00 -8.64 8.21
CA THR A 35 -6.03 -7.50 9.12
C THR A 35 -5.71 -6.21 8.39
N LEU A 36 -6.55 -5.19 8.62
CA LEU A 36 -6.29 -3.80 8.24
C LEU A 36 -6.08 -2.98 9.51
N ILE A 37 -4.97 -2.27 9.57
CA ILE A 37 -4.69 -1.29 10.62
C ILE A 37 -4.74 0.09 9.96
N VAL A 38 -5.65 0.94 10.40
CA VAL A 38 -5.76 2.34 9.94
C VAL A 38 -5.06 3.20 10.98
N PRO A 39 -3.81 3.63 10.74
CA PRO A 39 -3.05 4.37 11.73
C PRO A 39 -3.55 5.82 11.83
N LYS A 40 -3.19 6.48 12.93
CA LYS A 40 -3.09 7.95 12.94
C LYS A 40 -2.20 8.36 11.78
N GLN A 41 -2.54 9.43 11.08
CA GLN A 41 -1.83 9.78 9.85
C GLN A 41 -1.94 11.27 9.54
N GLU A 42 -0.93 11.79 8.85
CA GLU A 42 -1.00 13.08 8.19
C GLU A 42 -1.38 12.87 6.72
N SER A 43 -2.41 13.59 6.27
CA SER A 43 -2.98 13.43 4.94
C SER A 43 -2.90 14.74 4.15
N THR A 44 -2.50 14.65 2.90
CA THR A 44 -2.61 15.70 1.89
C THR A 44 -3.39 15.16 0.69
N SER A 45 -3.55 15.96 -0.37
CA SER A 45 -4.21 15.50 -1.60
C SER A 45 -3.36 14.55 -2.45
N THR A 46 -2.08 14.36 -2.13
CA THR A 46 -1.13 13.55 -2.91
C THR A 46 -0.22 12.66 -2.08
N SER A 47 -0.48 12.55 -0.78
CA SER A 47 0.28 11.69 0.13
C SER A 47 -0.47 11.46 1.42
N CYS A 48 -0.24 10.30 2.03
CA CYS A 48 -0.61 10.02 3.41
C CYS A 48 0.54 9.34 4.13
N GLN A 49 0.85 9.81 5.35
CA GLN A 49 1.94 9.29 6.15
C GLN A 49 1.41 8.75 7.48
N ALA A 50 1.64 7.46 7.73
CA ALA A 50 1.34 6.85 9.01
C ALA A 50 2.17 7.50 10.13
N LEU A 51 1.50 7.80 11.24
CA LEU A 51 2.11 8.27 12.48
C LEU A 51 2.14 7.15 13.51
N ASN A 52 3.08 7.27 14.44
CA ASN A 52 3.22 6.37 15.59
C ASN A 52 3.29 4.88 15.21
N GLU A 53 4.30 4.53 14.40
CA GLU A 53 4.56 3.15 13.93
C GLU A 53 4.63 2.12 15.06
N ALA A 54 4.94 2.53 16.29
CA ALA A 54 4.94 1.66 17.46
C ALA A 54 3.54 1.06 17.76
N GLU A 55 2.45 1.81 17.55
CA GLU A 55 1.08 1.28 17.73
C GLU A 55 0.76 0.21 16.68
N ILE A 56 1.20 0.44 15.43
CA ILE A 56 1.04 -0.51 14.32
C ILE A 56 1.82 -1.80 14.64
N PHE A 57 3.09 -1.64 15.05
CA PHE A 57 3.95 -2.75 15.41
C PHE A 57 3.39 -3.57 16.57
N ASN A 58 2.86 -2.92 17.62
CA ASN A 58 2.27 -3.62 18.76
C ASN A 58 1.13 -4.54 18.33
N ILE A 59 0.20 -4.07 17.48
CA ILE A 59 -0.90 -4.89 16.96
C ILE A 59 -0.37 -6.06 16.14
N GLN A 60 0.60 -5.80 15.25
CA GLN A 60 1.19 -6.85 14.41
C GLN A 60 1.89 -7.90 15.27
N ASN A 61 2.70 -7.48 16.23
CA ASN A 61 3.44 -8.36 17.13
C ASN A 61 2.50 -9.19 18.01
N ASP A 62 1.54 -8.55 18.68
CA ASP A 62 0.60 -9.23 19.59
C ASP A 62 -0.24 -10.29 18.89
N ARG A 63 -0.49 -10.10 17.59
CA ARG A 63 -1.24 -11.03 16.74
C ARG A 63 -0.37 -11.90 15.83
N SER A 64 0.95 -11.82 15.96
CA SER A 64 1.92 -12.54 15.13
C SER A 64 1.66 -12.36 13.62
N LEU A 65 1.38 -11.13 13.20
CA LEU A 65 1.08 -10.76 11.82
C LEU A 65 2.32 -10.25 11.09
N PHE A 66 2.48 -10.68 9.84
CA PHE A 66 3.45 -10.16 8.88
C PHE A 66 2.92 -8.87 8.21
N PRO A 67 3.75 -7.83 8.03
CA PRO A 67 3.40 -6.59 7.35
C PRO A 67 3.41 -6.79 5.82
N VAL A 68 2.39 -7.44 5.27
CA VAL A 68 2.36 -7.88 3.86
C VAL A 68 1.98 -6.77 2.87
N GLY A 69 1.90 -5.52 3.32
CA GLY A 69 1.62 -4.40 2.43
C GLY A 69 0.81 -3.31 3.07
N TRP A 70 0.24 -2.48 2.21
CA TRP A 70 -0.54 -1.30 2.58
C TRP A 70 -1.57 -0.98 1.50
N ILE A 71 -2.54 -0.17 1.89
CA ILE A 71 -3.63 0.31 1.03
C ILE A 71 -3.79 1.80 1.22
N HIS A 72 -3.98 2.55 0.14
CA HIS A 72 -4.29 3.97 0.21
C HIS A 72 -5.30 4.42 -0.86
N THR A 73 -5.86 5.61 -0.65
CA THR A 73 -6.77 6.24 -1.62
C THR A 73 -6.05 7.26 -2.49
N HIS A 74 -6.43 7.32 -3.76
CA HIS A 74 -6.25 8.46 -4.66
C HIS A 74 -7.62 9.11 -4.87
N PRO A 75 -8.01 10.13 -4.08
CA PRO A 75 -9.36 10.67 -4.12
C PRO A 75 -9.75 11.23 -5.49
N SER A 76 -8.82 11.87 -6.19
CA SER A 76 -9.06 12.53 -7.47
C SER A 76 -8.13 12.06 -8.60
N GLN A 77 -7.03 11.38 -8.28
CA GLN A 77 -6.06 10.88 -9.23
C GLN A 77 -6.45 9.52 -9.81
N THR A 78 -5.82 9.16 -10.93
CA THR A 78 -5.97 7.82 -11.52
C THR A 78 -5.29 6.74 -10.68
N CYS A 79 -5.56 5.47 -10.99
CA CYS A 79 -4.99 4.33 -10.28
C CYS A 79 -3.57 3.98 -10.75
N PHE A 80 -2.55 4.48 -10.06
CA PHE A 80 -1.12 4.23 -10.31
C PHE A 80 -0.30 4.33 -9.00
N LEU A 81 0.99 3.98 -9.03
CA LEU A 81 1.91 4.28 -7.92
C LEU A 81 2.68 5.57 -8.20
N SER A 82 2.52 6.56 -7.33
CA SER A 82 3.27 7.81 -7.34
C SER A 82 4.74 7.59 -6.94
N SER A 83 5.62 8.58 -7.15
CA SER A 83 7.01 8.53 -6.65
C SER A 83 7.06 8.25 -5.15
N ILE A 84 6.20 8.91 -4.37
CA ILE A 84 6.10 8.69 -2.91
C ILE A 84 5.68 7.24 -2.63
N ASP A 85 4.74 6.70 -3.39
CA ASP A 85 4.26 5.33 -3.20
C ASP A 85 5.35 4.29 -3.52
N LEU A 86 6.19 4.53 -4.53
CA LEU A 86 7.32 3.66 -4.86
C LEU A 86 8.32 3.60 -3.70
N HIS A 87 8.65 4.75 -3.12
CA HIS A 87 9.52 4.84 -1.94
C HIS A 87 8.89 4.21 -0.70
N THR A 88 7.58 4.37 -0.50
CA THR A 88 6.85 3.70 0.60
C THR A 88 6.81 2.19 0.40
N GLN A 89 6.59 1.70 -0.82
CA GLN A 89 6.49 0.26 -1.11
C GLN A 89 7.84 -0.46 -0.99
N TYR A 90 8.95 0.21 -1.31
CA TYR A 90 10.29 -0.39 -1.27
C TYR A 90 10.62 -1.10 0.05
N PRO A 91 10.56 -0.46 1.25
CA PRO A 91 10.89 -1.13 2.50
C PRO A 91 9.96 -2.31 2.82
N TYR A 92 8.66 -2.23 2.47
CA TYR A 92 7.74 -3.37 2.62
C TYR A 92 8.22 -4.56 1.80
N GLN A 93 8.59 -4.35 0.53
CA GLN A 93 9.03 -5.42 -0.36
C GLN A 93 10.45 -5.94 -0.04
N VAL A 94 11.30 -5.14 0.60
CA VAL A 94 12.57 -5.61 1.16
C VAL A 94 12.34 -6.56 2.34
N MET A 95 11.39 -6.25 3.23
CA MET A 95 11.10 -7.08 4.41
C MET A 95 10.29 -8.33 4.05
N VAL A 96 9.32 -8.20 3.16
CA VAL A 96 8.43 -9.27 2.72
C VAL A 96 8.40 -9.25 1.18
N PRO A 97 9.10 -10.17 0.48
CA PRO A 97 9.17 -10.18 -0.98
C PRO A 97 7.80 -10.24 -1.68
N GLU A 98 6.78 -10.76 -1.01
CA GLU A 98 5.40 -10.84 -1.48
C GLU A 98 4.57 -9.57 -1.23
N ALA A 99 5.14 -8.54 -0.58
CA ALA A 99 4.39 -7.35 -0.18
C ALA A 99 3.77 -6.62 -1.38
N MET A 100 2.61 -6.01 -1.12
CA MET A 100 1.82 -5.30 -2.13
C MET A 100 1.36 -3.91 -1.68
N ALA A 101 1.22 -3.01 -2.64
CA ALA A 101 0.58 -1.70 -2.47
C ALA A 101 -0.78 -1.72 -3.17
N ILE A 102 -1.85 -1.39 -2.46
CA ILE A 102 -3.20 -1.30 -3.03
C ILE A 102 -3.59 0.16 -3.16
N VAL A 103 -3.84 0.61 -4.39
CA VAL A 103 -4.35 1.96 -4.66
C VAL A 103 -5.84 1.86 -4.91
N VAL A 104 -6.64 2.67 -4.23
CA VAL A 104 -8.08 2.80 -4.48
C VAL A 104 -8.36 4.18 -5.06
N ALA A 105 -8.82 4.24 -6.30
CA ALA A 105 -9.07 5.47 -7.05
C ALA A 105 -10.58 5.59 -7.38
N PRO A 106 -11.42 6.09 -6.44
CA PRO A 106 -12.88 6.07 -6.61
C PRO A 106 -13.41 6.91 -7.78
N THR A 107 -12.64 7.89 -8.27
CA THR A 107 -13.02 8.75 -9.41
C THR A 107 -12.46 8.25 -10.74
N ASP A 108 -11.58 7.25 -10.74
CA ASP A 108 -11.01 6.68 -11.96
C ASP A 108 -12.02 5.72 -12.62
N ASN A 109 -12.68 6.21 -13.66
CA ASN A 109 -13.67 5.45 -14.43
C ASN A 109 -13.07 4.27 -15.22
N THR A 110 -11.75 4.18 -15.35
CA THR A 110 -11.07 3.10 -16.07
C THR A 110 -10.59 1.98 -15.14
N ARG A 111 -10.17 2.34 -13.93
CA ARG A 111 -9.65 1.41 -12.93
C ARG A 111 -9.89 1.96 -11.53
N SER A 112 -10.94 1.48 -10.86
CA SER A 112 -11.29 1.94 -9.51
C SER A 112 -10.32 1.51 -8.41
N HIS A 113 -9.49 0.50 -8.67
CA HIS A 113 -8.42 0.07 -7.77
C HIS A 113 -7.36 -0.76 -8.51
N GLY A 114 -6.19 -0.89 -7.92
CA GLY A 114 -5.08 -1.68 -8.44
C GLY A 114 -4.23 -2.24 -7.30
N ILE A 115 -3.66 -3.42 -7.53
CA ILE A 115 -2.78 -4.08 -6.59
C ILE A 115 -1.41 -4.18 -7.26
N PHE A 116 -0.42 -3.54 -6.68
CA PHE A 116 0.86 -3.31 -7.30
C PHE A 116 2.01 -3.83 -6.44
N ARG A 117 3.15 -4.04 -7.08
CA ARG A 117 4.44 -4.30 -6.44
C ARG A 117 5.56 -3.69 -7.28
N LEU A 118 6.70 -3.39 -6.67
CA LEU A 118 7.89 -3.00 -7.43
C LEU A 118 8.38 -4.17 -8.28
N THR A 119 8.86 -3.87 -9.49
CA THR A 119 9.53 -4.89 -10.30
C THR A 119 10.86 -5.26 -9.66
N ASP A 120 11.19 -6.54 -9.67
CA ASP A 120 12.39 -7.09 -9.04
C ASP A 120 13.20 -7.87 -10.09
N PRO A 121 14.47 -7.52 -10.36
CA PRO A 121 15.29 -6.50 -9.66
C PRO A 121 15.07 -5.05 -10.10
N GLY A 122 14.33 -4.79 -11.19
CA GLY A 122 14.28 -3.49 -11.87
C GLY A 122 13.95 -2.29 -10.98
N GLY A 123 12.69 -2.14 -10.58
CA GLY A 123 12.22 -1.05 -9.73
C GLY A 123 12.85 -1.08 -8.34
N MET A 124 13.04 -2.26 -7.75
CA MET A 124 13.72 -2.40 -6.45
C MET A 124 15.12 -1.79 -6.48
N THR A 125 15.88 -1.97 -7.56
CA THR A 125 17.24 -1.40 -7.69
C THR A 125 17.18 0.12 -7.86
N VAL A 126 16.30 0.63 -8.72
CA VAL A 126 16.16 2.08 -8.98
C VAL A 126 15.78 2.83 -7.70
N ILE A 127 14.80 2.33 -6.94
CA ILE A 127 14.36 2.99 -5.71
C ILE A 127 15.43 2.88 -4.60
N ARG A 128 16.13 1.75 -4.51
CA ARG A 128 17.25 1.58 -3.56
C ARG A 128 18.36 2.61 -3.73
N GLU A 129 18.68 2.96 -4.98
CA GLU A 129 19.77 3.88 -5.32
C GLU A 129 19.32 5.35 -5.32
N CYS A 130 18.03 5.61 -5.14
CA CYS A 130 17.49 6.97 -5.14
C CYS A 130 17.68 7.64 -3.78
N HIS A 131 18.24 8.85 -3.80
CA HIS A 131 18.47 9.68 -2.61
C HIS A 131 17.75 11.03 -2.66
N GLU A 132 16.88 11.23 -3.66
CA GLU A 132 16.08 12.44 -3.79
C GLU A 132 14.95 12.49 -2.75
N THR A 133 14.54 13.70 -2.38
CA THR A 133 13.50 13.96 -1.38
C THR A 133 12.33 14.72 -1.99
N GLY A 134 11.12 14.50 -1.48
CA GLY A 134 9.90 15.10 -2.04
C GLY A 134 9.46 14.41 -3.32
N PHE A 135 8.52 15.01 -4.05
CA PHE A 135 8.02 14.43 -5.29
C PHE A 135 9.00 14.64 -6.45
N HIS A 136 9.46 13.55 -7.07
CA HIS A 136 10.41 13.57 -8.18
C HIS A 136 10.18 12.43 -9.18
N PRO A 137 10.52 12.60 -10.47
CA PRO A 137 10.45 11.51 -11.43
C PRO A 137 11.59 10.50 -11.21
N HIS A 138 11.38 9.25 -11.63
CA HIS A 138 12.43 8.25 -11.69
C HIS A 138 12.74 7.87 -13.14
N PRO A 139 14.00 7.56 -13.48
CA PRO A 139 14.32 6.97 -14.76
C PRO A 139 13.64 5.60 -14.89
N ASP A 140 13.35 5.19 -16.12
CA ASP A 140 12.98 3.80 -16.38
C ASP A 140 14.11 2.87 -15.91
N SER A 141 13.76 1.64 -15.53
CA SER A 141 14.78 0.64 -15.17
C SER A 141 15.73 0.37 -16.35
N VAL A 142 16.88 -0.26 -16.09
CA VAL A 142 17.99 -0.54 -17.03
C VAL A 142 17.56 -1.07 -18.41
N ASN A 143 16.37 -1.67 -18.54
CA ASN A 143 15.83 -2.22 -19.79
C ASN A 143 14.58 -1.49 -20.33
N GLY A 144 14.28 -0.27 -19.89
CA GLY A 144 13.05 0.44 -20.24
C GLY A 144 11.78 -0.21 -19.67
N ARG A 145 11.93 -1.06 -18.65
CA ARG A 145 10.79 -1.75 -18.01
C ARG A 145 10.19 -0.85 -16.92
N PRO A 146 8.87 -0.92 -16.69
CA PRO A 146 8.21 -0.20 -15.60
C PRO A 146 8.85 -0.50 -14.23
N LEU A 147 8.86 0.50 -13.35
CA LEU A 147 9.37 0.37 -11.97
C LEU A 147 8.46 -0.47 -11.08
N TYR A 148 7.19 -0.58 -11.45
CA TYR A 148 6.21 -1.38 -10.74
C TYR A 148 5.29 -2.10 -11.73
N GLN A 149 4.62 -3.14 -11.25
CA GLN A 149 3.71 -3.96 -12.04
C GLN A 149 2.49 -4.36 -11.23
N GLN A 150 1.46 -4.86 -11.91
CA GLN A 150 0.35 -5.52 -11.23
C GLN A 150 0.85 -6.75 -10.47
N CYS A 151 0.30 -6.95 -9.28
CA CYS A 151 0.65 -8.05 -8.41
C CYS A 151 -0.05 -9.34 -8.89
N SER A 152 0.70 -10.28 -9.47
CA SER A 152 0.14 -11.50 -10.06
C SER A 152 -0.03 -12.66 -9.07
N HIS A 153 0.56 -12.56 -7.87
CA HIS A 153 0.56 -13.61 -6.86
C HIS A 153 -0.48 -13.38 -5.75
N VAL A 154 -1.45 -12.50 -5.99
CA VAL A 154 -2.52 -12.17 -5.03
C VAL A 154 -3.84 -12.78 -5.48
N TYR A 155 -4.51 -13.46 -4.56
CA TYR A 155 -5.86 -14.00 -4.75
C TYR A 155 -6.84 -13.33 -3.79
N ILE A 156 -7.91 -12.74 -4.32
CA ILE A 156 -8.95 -12.10 -3.51
C ILE A 156 -10.00 -13.16 -3.13
N ASN A 157 -10.06 -13.50 -1.85
CA ASN A 157 -11.06 -14.43 -1.31
C ASN A 157 -12.19 -13.65 -0.59
N PRO A 158 -13.43 -13.62 -1.13
CA PRO A 158 -14.53 -12.90 -0.50
C PRO A 158 -15.04 -13.54 0.81
N ASN A 159 -14.65 -14.79 1.10
CA ASN A 159 -15.10 -15.52 2.29
C ASN A 159 -14.12 -15.43 3.46
N LEU A 160 -12.96 -14.79 3.26
CA LEU A 160 -11.96 -14.66 4.32
C LEU A 160 -12.43 -13.62 5.33
N ARG A 161 -12.46 -13.98 6.61
CA ARG A 161 -12.78 -13.02 7.68
C ARG A 161 -11.70 -11.94 7.73
N PHE A 162 -12.14 -10.69 7.78
CA PHE A 162 -11.28 -9.52 7.78
C PHE A 162 -11.52 -8.69 9.04
N GLU A 163 -10.46 -8.33 9.75
CA GLU A 163 -10.49 -7.54 10.98
C GLU A 163 -9.88 -6.16 10.75
N ILE A 164 -10.45 -5.15 11.41
CA ILE A 164 -10.07 -3.74 11.22
C ILE A 164 -9.74 -3.13 12.58
N PHE A 165 -8.56 -2.51 12.67
CA PHE A 165 -8.11 -1.71 13.80
C PHE A 165 -8.01 -0.26 13.35
N ASP A 166 -8.94 0.58 13.76
CA ASP A 166 -8.89 2.02 13.49
C ASP A 166 -8.28 2.74 14.70
N LEU A 167 -7.10 3.34 14.50
CA LEU A 167 -6.32 4.01 15.54
C LEU A 167 -6.41 5.54 15.49
N ARG A 168 -7.16 6.10 14.54
CA ARG A 168 -7.24 7.54 14.29
C ARG A 168 -7.84 8.32 15.46
#